data_AF-A0A7G8BT35-F1
#
_entry.id   AF-A0A7G8BT35-F1
#
_cell.length_a   1.000
_cell.length_b   1.000
_cell.length_c   1.000
_cell.angle_alpha   90.00
_cell.angle_beta   90.00
_cell.angle_gamma   90.00
#
_symmetry.space_group_name_H-M   'P 1'
#
loop_
_entity.id
_entity.type
_entity.pdbx_description
1 polymer ?
#
loop_
_entity_poly.entity_id
_entity_poly.type
_entity_poly.pdbx_seq_one_letter_code
_entity_poly.pdbx_strand_id
1 'polypeptide(L)'
;MKTLFVLLGITASTWAQAVTSANPALGSAAGSPAEVSFQFERNGLPVPKFTLIVHEDGTGSYQAQIAPVSNGAGIGTQAPASPPINRPIKVTSQTTETIFKTAHSLDRFNIECASKAKNIADTGKKILSYKGSDGQGSCLYNYSENKSVTQLTDMFQAIAFTMDEGRKLDFLHRFDRLGLYSEMDVLGHEVEEKRAIELGNIAPSLRSIVADEALMQKVRERAAKLLAQAEENSR
;
A
#
# COMPACT_ATOMS: atom_id res chain seq x y z
N MET A 1 -34.24 -29.89 -84.28
CA MET A 1 -33.50 -29.04 -85.25
C MET A 1 -32.61 -28.12 -84.42
N LYS A 2 -31.27 -28.26 -84.44
CA LYS A 2 -30.32 -27.45 -85.25
C LYS A 2 -30.81 -25.98 -85.31
N THR A 3 -30.14 -24.97 -84.74
CA THR A 3 -28.76 -24.53 -85.04
C THR A 3 -28.29 -23.40 -84.08
N LEU A 4 -26.97 -23.40 -83.83
CA LEU A 4 -25.98 -22.29 -83.70
C LEU A 4 -26.42 -20.86 -83.29
N PHE A 5 -25.93 -20.32 -82.17
CA PHE A 5 -24.68 -19.55 -81.93
C PHE A 5 -24.70 -18.07 -82.35
N VAL A 6 -24.66 -17.15 -81.37
CA VAL A 6 -24.00 -15.83 -81.46
C VAL A 6 -23.34 -15.54 -80.09
N LEU A 7 -22.05 -15.16 -80.15
CA LEU A 7 -21.15 -14.80 -79.06
C LEU A 7 -21.04 -13.28 -78.93
N LEU A 8 -21.11 -12.76 -77.71
CA LEU A 8 -20.51 -11.51 -77.19
C LEU A 8 -20.50 -11.69 -75.66
N GLY A 9 -19.39 -11.75 -74.94
CA GLY A 9 -18.20 -10.91 -75.00
C GLY A 9 -18.17 -10.07 -73.72
N ILE A 10 -17.75 -10.65 -72.59
CA ILE A 10 -17.48 -9.91 -71.34
C ILE A 10 -16.21 -10.47 -70.70
N THR A 11 -15.21 -9.61 -70.63
CA THR A 11 -13.94 -9.79 -69.93
C THR A 11 -14.17 -9.75 -68.41
N ALA A 12 -13.83 -10.81 -67.69
CA ALA A 12 -13.79 -10.81 -66.23
C ALA A 12 -12.33 -10.75 -65.75
N SER A 13 -11.96 -9.61 -65.19
CA SER A 13 -10.65 -9.36 -64.57
C SER A 13 -10.51 -10.19 -63.30
N THR A 14 -9.48 -11.04 -63.25
CA THR A 14 -9.09 -11.82 -62.07
C THR A 14 -8.41 -10.92 -61.04
N TRP A 15 -9.04 -10.73 -59.88
CA TRP A 15 -8.36 -10.21 -58.68
C TRP A 15 -7.98 -11.39 -57.80
N ALA A 16 -6.67 -11.66 -57.71
CA ALA A 16 -6.13 -12.63 -56.76
C ALA A 16 -6.21 -12.04 -55.34
N GLN A 17 -6.98 -12.67 -54.46
CA GLN A 17 -6.97 -12.33 -53.04
C GLN A 17 -5.84 -13.09 -52.35
N ALA A 18 -4.80 -12.36 -51.91
CA ALA A 18 -3.84 -12.87 -50.96
C ALA A 18 -4.51 -12.94 -49.58
N VAL A 19 -4.76 -14.16 -49.08
CA VAL A 19 -5.24 -14.38 -47.73
C VAL A 19 -4.04 -14.23 -46.80
N THR A 20 -3.84 -13.03 -46.24
CA THR A 20 -2.95 -12.85 -45.10
C THR A 20 -3.55 -13.54 -43.88
N SER A 21 -3.02 -14.71 -43.55
CA SER A 21 -3.20 -15.33 -42.24
C SER A 21 -2.61 -14.41 -41.18
N ALA A 22 -3.47 -13.61 -40.55
CA ALA A 22 -3.13 -12.90 -39.33
C ALA A 22 -2.90 -13.94 -38.23
N ASN A 23 -1.65 -14.25 -37.96
CA ASN A 23 -1.22 -14.98 -36.79
C ASN A 23 -1.63 -14.11 -35.58
N PRO A 24 -2.51 -14.57 -34.66
CA PRO A 24 -2.74 -13.81 -33.45
C PRO A 24 -1.42 -13.86 -32.68
N ALA A 25 -0.73 -12.72 -32.62
CA ALA A 25 0.31 -12.55 -31.63
C ALA A 25 -0.33 -12.88 -30.29
N LEU A 26 0.15 -13.96 -29.67
CA LEU A 26 -0.02 -14.23 -28.25
C LEU A 26 0.65 -13.06 -27.54
N GLY A 27 -0.07 -11.94 -27.44
CA GLY A 27 0.17 -10.99 -26.38
C GLY A 27 -0.10 -11.77 -25.11
N SER A 28 0.97 -12.22 -24.45
CA SER A 28 0.90 -12.58 -23.05
C SER A 28 0.13 -11.46 -22.37
N ALA A 29 -1.08 -11.76 -21.92
CA ALA A 29 -1.68 -10.96 -20.87
C ALA A 29 -0.64 -11.00 -19.75
N ALA A 30 0.16 -9.96 -19.64
CA ALA A 30 1.02 -9.76 -18.50
C ALA A 30 0.03 -9.72 -17.34
N GLY A 31 -0.10 -10.85 -16.64
CA GLY A 31 -0.96 -10.95 -15.48
C GLY A 31 -0.58 -9.80 -14.55
N SER A 32 -1.59 -9.12 -14.00
CA SER A 32 -1.32 -8.09 -13.00
C SER A 32 -0.36 -8.67 -11.96
N PRO A 33 0.71 -7.94 -11.58
CA PRO A 33 1.68 -8.43 -10.61
C PRO A 33 0.94 -8.85 -9.34
N ALA A 34 1.40 -9.91 -8.67
CA ALA A 34 0.68 -10.35 -7.49
C ALA A 34 0.72 -9.25 -6.41
N GLU A 35 -0.31 -9.23 -5.57
CA GLU A 35 -0.49 -8.26 -4.51
C GLU A 35 -0.80 -8.95 -3.18
N VAL A 36 -0.23 -8.40 -2.11
CA VAL A 36 -0.65 -8.68 -0.73
C VAL A 36 -1.27 -7.40 -0.19
N SER A 37 -2.45 -7.52 0.42
CA SER A 37 -3.12 -6.39 1.05
C SER A 37 -3.43 -6.65 2.51
N PHE A 38 -3.46 -5.56 3.26
CA PHE A 38 -3.86 -5.54 4.67
C PHE A 38 -4.88 -4.43 4.88
N GLN A 39 -6.04 -4.79 5.42
CA GLN A 39 -7.08 -3.84 5.82
C GLN A 39 -7.21 -3.87 7.34
N PHE A 40 -7.30 -2.70 7.94
CA PHE A 40 -7.47 -2.53 9.37
C PHE A 40 -8.62 -1.58 9.67
N GLU A 41 -9.43 -1.94 10.67
CA GLU A 41 -10.52 -1.11 11.17
C GLU A 41 -10.61 -1.21 12.70
N ARG A 42 -10.46 -0.08 13.40
CA ARG A 42 -10.65 0.06 14.85
C ARG A 42 -11.04 1.49 15.21
N ASN A 43 -12.26 1.65 15.70
CA ASN A 43 -12.76 2.95 16.15
C ASN A 43 -11.98 3.45 17.38
N GLY A 44 -11.92 4.78 17.53
CA GLY A 44 -11.24 5.43 18.66
C GLY A 44 -9.73 5.63 18.48
N LEU A 45 -9.15 5.22 17.35
CA LEU A 45 -7.79 5.57 16.96
C LEU A 45 -7.76 6.84 16.09
N PRO A 46 -6.63 7.58 16.02
CA PRO A 46 -6.46 8.69 15.09
C PRO A 46 -6.66 8.29 13.63
N VAL A 47 -6.21 7.08 13.26
CA VAL A 47 -6.44 6.44 11.96
C VAL A 47 -7.31 5.20 12.17
N PRO A 48 -8.64 5.34 12.24
CA PRO A 48 -9.51 4.22 12.56
C PRO A 48 -9.64 3.21 11.44
N LYS A 49 -9.31 3.58 10.19
CA LYS A 49 -9.40 2.69 9.05
C LYS A 49 -8.30 2.95 8.05
N PHE A 50 -7.64 1.90 7.59
CA PHE A 50 -6.70 1.98 6.47
C PHE A 50 -6.61 0.67 5.68
N THR A 51 -6.12 0.81 4.45
CA THR A 51 -5.75 -0.27 3.54
C THR A 51 -4.34 -0.04 3.03
N LEU A 52 -3.50 -1.07 3.11
CA LEU A 52 -2.20 -1.15 2.47
C LEU A 52 -2.24 -2.22 1.38
N ILE A 53 -1.73 -1.89 0.19
CA ILE A 53 -1.52 -2.85 -0.90
C ILE A 53 -0.05 -2.80 -1.27
N VAL A 54 0.61 -3.95 -1.34
CA VAL A 54 1.99 -4.11 -1.77
C VAL A 54 2.02 -5.09 -2.94
N HIS A 55 2.57 -4.67 -4.07
CA HIS A 55 2.80 -5.50 -5.24
C HIS A 55 4.18 -6.20 -5.14
N GLU A 56 4.37 -7.26 -5.93
CA GLU A 56 5.63 -8.03 -5.99
C GLU A 56 6.86 -7.20 -6.35
N ASP A 57 6.70 -6.07 -7.05
CA ASP A 57 7.78 -5.14 -7.39
C ASP A 57 8.10 -4.13 -6.27
N GLY A 58 7.44 -4.26 -5.12
CA GLY A 58 7.54 -3.38 -3.97
C GLY A 58 6.84 -2.04 -4.12
N THR A 59 6.16 -1.76 -5.22
CA THR A 59 5.25 -0.61 -5.31
C THR A 59 3.95 -0.90 -4.59
N GLY A 60 3.19 0.13 -4.23
CA GLY A 60 1.94 -0.08 -3.52
C GLY A 60 1.11 1.18 -3.32
N SER A 61 0.06 1.04 -2.52
CA SER A 61 -0.74 2.18 -2.08
C SER A 61 -1.12 2.09 -0.61
N TYR A 62 -1.23 3.25 0.02
CA TYR A 62 -1.77 3.45 1.35
C TYR A 62 -3.00 4.35 1.26
N GLN A 63 -4.14 3.82 1.72
CA GLN A 63 -5.39 4.56 1.81
C GLN A 63 -5.85 4.58 3.27
N ALA A 64 -6.21 5.75 3.79
CA ALA A 64 -6.59 5.88 5.20
C ALA A 64 -7.67 6.92 5.44
N GLN A 65 -8.46 6.69 6.49
CA GLN A 65 -9.42 7.64 7.03
C GLN A 65 -8.87 8.20 8.33
N ILE A 66 -8.89 9.51 8.49
CA ILE A 66 -8.47 10.19 9.71
C ILE A 66 -9.71 10.52 10.54
N ALA A 67 -9.68 10.19 11.82
CA ALA A 67 -10.74 10.57 12.75
C ALA A 67 -10.87 12.11 12.81
N PRO A 68 -12.09 12.65 12.85
CA PRO A 68 -12.28 14.08 13.08
C PRO A 68 -11.65 14.49 14.42
N VAL A 69 -10.83 15.55 14.41
CA VAL A 69 -10.33 16.16 15.64
C VAL A 69 -11.40 17.11 16.20
N SER A 70 -11.97 16.74 17.35
CA SER A 70 -12.88 17.61 18.08
C SER A 70 -12.08 18.69 18.81
N ASN A 71 -12.00 19.90 18.26
CA ASN A 71 -11.27 21.03 18.86
C ASN A 71 -12.01 21.67 20.05
N GLY A 72 -12.66 20.88 20.91
CA GLY A 72 -13.42 21.40 22.05
C GLY A 72 -14.66 22.22 21.67
N ALA A 73 -15.12 22.17 20.40
CA ALA A 73 -16.41 22.74 20.02
C ALA A 73 -17.51 21.98 20.78
N GLY A 74 -18.41 22.74 21.42
CA GLY A 74 -19.40 22.22 22.37
C GLY A 74 -20.21 21.03 21.86
N ILE A 75 -20.78 20.28 22.81
CA ILE A 75 -21.68 19.14 22.58
C ILE A 75 -22.71 19.51 21.50
N GLY A 76 -22.61 18.87 20.32
CA GLY A 76 -23.60 19.01 19.25
C GLY A 76 -23.07 19.49 17.88
N THR A 77 -21.82 19.92 17.75
CA THR A 77 -21.21 20.20 16.43
C THR A 77 -20.31 19.05 16.00
N GLN A 78 -20.75 18.29 14.98
CA GLN A 78 -19.89 17.30 14.34
C GLN A 78 -18.72 18.04 13.68
N ALA A 79 -17.50 17.72 14.10
CA ALA A 79 -16.31 18.19 13.42
C ALA A 79 -16.36 17.70 11.95
N PRO A 80 -15.99 18.55 10.98
CA PRO A 80 -16.00 18.17 9.58
C PRO A 80 -15.09 16.95 9.36
N ALA A 81 -15.52 16.05 8.47
CA ALA A 81 -14.74 14.87 8.14
C ALA A 81 -13.39 15.28 7.50
N SER A 82 -12.30 14.71 8.01
CA SER A 82 -10.98 14.85 7.41
C SER A 82 -10.99 14.20 6.01
N PRO A 83 -10.39 14.83 4.98
CA PRO A 83 -10.25 14.19 3.67
C PRO A 83 -9.55 12.84 3.77
N PRO A 84 -9.99 11.82 3.00
CA PRO A 84 -9.30 10.54 2.98
C PRO A 84 -7.89 10.70 2.40
N ILE A 85 -6.96 9.92 2.92
CA ILE A 85 -5.58 9.86 2.45
C ILE A 85 -5.50 8.80 1.36
N ASN A 86 -4.80 9.13 0.27
CA ASN A 86 -4.37 8.17 -0.73
C ASN A 86 -2.94 8.55 -1.16
N ARG A 87 -1.97 7.69 -0.85
CA ARG A 87 -0.55 7.91 -1.15
C ARG A 87 0.06 6.65 -1.78
N PRO A 88 0.89 6.78 -2.84
CA PRO A 88 1.72 5.66 -3.26
C PRO A 88 2.73 5.33 -2.17
N ILE A 89 3.16 4.06 -2.13
CA ILE A 89 4.26 3.62 -1.28
C ILE A 89 5.31 2.87 -2.09
N LYS A 90 6.53 2.87 -1.58
CA LYS A 90 7.60 1.99 -2.00
C LYS A 90 8.08 1.19 -0.79
N VAL A 91 8.10 -0.12 -0.94
CA VAL A 91 8.58 -1.09 0.04
C VAL A 91 9.91 -1.63 -0.46
N THR A 92 10.88 -1.76 0.45
CA THR A 92 12.19 -2.34 0.15
C THR A 92 12.06 -3.79 -0.34
N SER A 93 13.01 -4.24 -1.16
CA SER A 93 13.03 -5.60 -1.71
C SER A 93 13.00 -6.67 -0.61
N GLN A 94 13.74 -6.45 0.48
CA GLN A 94 13.78 -7.37 1.63
C GLN A 94 12.41 -7.51 2.31
N THR A 95 11.73 -6.38 2.56
CA THR A 95 10.39 -6.39 3.17
C THR A 95 9.37 -7.01 2.21
N THR A 96 9.41 -6.66 0.92
CA THR A 96 8.54 -7.26 -0.11
C THR A 96 8.73 -8.78 -0.18
N GLU A 97 9.97 -9.27 -0.25
CA GLU A 97 10.25 -10.71 -0.24
C GLU A 97 9.67 -11.38 1.01
N THR A 98 9.86 -10.77 2.18
CA THR A 98 9.33 -11.30 3.44
C THR A 98 7.80 -11.37 3.42
N ILE A 99 7.13 -10.33 2.92
CA ILE A 99 5.66 -10.27 2.82
C ILE A 99 5.15 -11.42 1.94
N PHE A 100 5.67 -11.55 0.73
CA PHE A 100 5.20 -12.55 -0.23
C PHE A 100 5.55 -13.98 0.18
N LYS A 101 6.78 -14.22 0.67
CA LYS A 101 7.18 -15.53 1.20
C LYS A 101 6.26 -15.95 2.36
N THR A 102 5.92 -15.02 3.25
CA THR A 102 5.03 -15.31 4.37
C THR A 102 3.60 -15.56 3.89
N ALA A 103 3.08 -14.77 2.95
CA ALA A 103 1.76 -14.99 2.36
C ALA A 103 1.64 -16.39 1.70
N HIS A 104 2.64 -16.82 0.93
CA HIS A 104 2.67 -18.18 0.37
C HIS A 104 2.73 -19.27 1.44
N SER A 105 3.52 -19.06 2.51
CA SER A 105 3.59 -20.01 3.63
C SER A 105 2.27 -20.18 4.39
N LEU A 106 1.39 -19.18 4.30
CA LEU A 106 0.05 -19.15 4.87
C LEU A 106 -1.02 -19.60 3.86
N ASP A 107 -0.64 -20.36 2.84
CA ASP A 107 -1.50 -20.81 1.74
C ASP A 107 -2.30 -19.67 1.09
N ARG A 108 -1.64 -18.53 0.85
CA ARG A 108 -2.25 -17.31 0.28
C ARG A 108 -3.45 -16.84 1.11
N PHE A 109 -3.37 -17.03 2.42
CA PHE A 109 -4.41 -16.76 3.42
C PHE A 109 -5.67 -17.63 3.31
N ASN A 110 -5.59 -18.82 2.71
CA ASN A 110 -6.64 -19.86 2.77
C ASN A 110 -6.52 -20.70 4.05
N ILE A 111 -6.36 -20.03 5.19
CA ILE A 111 -6.24 -20.63 6.52
C ILE A 111 -7.18 -19.95 7.52
N GLU A 112 -7.40 -20.60 8.66
CA GLU A 112 -8.08 -19.96 9.80
C GLU A 112 -7.10 -19.01 10.51
N CYS A 113 -7.21 -17.70 10.24
CA CYS A 113 -6.38 -16.70 10.91
C CYS A 113 -6.87 -16.32 12.30
N ALA A 114 -8.19 -16.38 12.55
CA ALA A 114 -8.76 -15.97 13.82
C ALA A 114 -8.42 -16.98 14.92
N SER A 115 -7.99 -16.46 16.08
CA SER A 115 -7.85 -17.29 17.28
C SER A 115 -9.22 -17.82 17.72
N LYS A 116 -9.23 -19.06 18.25
CA LYS A 116 -10.41 -19.69 18.85
C LYS A 116 -10.53 -19.39 20.35
N ALA A 117 -9.60 -18.63 20.93
CA ALA A 117 -9.63 -18.29 22.34
C ALA A 117 -10.88 -17.45 22.67
N LYS A 118 -11.42 -17.67 23.87
CA LYS A 118 -12.53 -16.88 24.41
C LYS A 118 -12.00 -15.64 25.10
N ASN A 119 -12.82 -14.59 25.19
CA ASN A 119 -12.52 -13.35 25.92
C ASN A 119 -11.31 -12.57 25.38
N ILE A 120 -11.08 -12.61 24.07
CA ILE A 120 -10.06 -11.80 23.41
C ILE A 120 -10.53 -10.35 23.38
N ALA A 121 -9.69 -9.42 23.83
CA ALA A 121 -9.95 -8.00 23.70
C ALA A 121 -10.11 -7.58 22.23
N ASP A 122 -10.88 -6.52 21.97
CA ASP A 122 -10.96 -5.97 20.62
C ASP A 122 -9.67 -5.20 20.28
N THR A 123 -8.90 -5.76 19.36
CA THR A 123 -7.66 -5.19 18.83
C THR A 123 -7.85 -4.60 17.43
N GLY A 124 -9.09 -4.55 16.94
CA GLY A 124 -9.46 -4.11 15.60
C GLY A 124 -9.67 -5.26 14.62
N LYS A 125 -10.61 -5.07 13.70
CA LYS A 125 -10.89 -5.97 12.59
C LYS A 125 -9.76 -5.87 11.56
N LYS A 126 -9.19 -7.01 11.18
CA LYS A 126 -8.09 -7.13 10.24
C LYS A 126 -8.46 -8.08 9.12
N ILE A 127 -7.99 -7.78 7.91
CA ILE A 127 -8.09 -8.67 6.76
C ILE A 127 -6.71 -8.70 6.09
N LEU A 128 -6.15 -9.90 5.94
CA LEU A 128 -5.02 -10.15 5.06
C LEU A 128 -5.54 -10.82 3.79
N SER A 129 -5.06 -10.40 2.63
CA SER A 129 -5.45 -10.98 1.34
C SER A 129 -4.26 -11.08 0.40
N TYR A 130 -4.28 -12.11 -0.45
CA TYR A 130 -3.33 -12.34 -1.54
C TYR A 130 -4.12 -12.48 -2.85
N LYS A 131 -3.57 -11.94 -3.93
CA LYS A 131 -4.07 -12.16 -5.28
C LYS A 131 -2.90 -12.19 -6.26
N GLY A 132 -2.77 -13.27 -7.00
CA GLY A 132 -1.73 -13.47 -7.99
C GLY A 132 -2.14 -14.47 -9.08
N SER A 133 -1.23 -14.72 -10.02
CA SER A 133 -1.48 -15.72 -11.08
C SER A 133 -1.53 -17.16 -10.55
N ASP A 134 -0.93 -17.40 -9.39
CA ASP A 134 -0.81 -18.70 -8.74
C ASP A 134 -1.88 -18.93 -7.65
N GLY A 135 -2.82 -18.00 -7.48
CA GLY A 135 -3.97 -18.14 -6.61
C GLY A 135 -4.42 -16.86 -5.94
N GLN A 136 -5.42 -17.00 -5.09
CA GLN A 136 -5.94 -15.93 -4.26
C GLN A 136 -6.47 -16.51 -2.95
N GLY A 137 -6.57 -15.66 -1.94
CA GLY A 137 -7.17 -16.01 -0.66
C GLY A 137 -7.21 -14.82 0.27
N SER A 138 -7.98 -14.96 1.34
CA SER A 138 -8.14 -13.91 2.33
C SER A 138 -8.60 -14.50 3.65
N CYS A 139 -8.09 -13.95 4.75
CA CYS A 139 -8.56 -14.31 6.08
C CYS A 139 -8.87 -13.06 6.90
N LEU A 140 -9.97 -13.11 7.65
CA LEU A 140 -10.46 -12.06 8.52
C LEU A 140 -10.22 -12.46 9.98
N TYR A 141 -9.73 -11.54 10.80
CA TYR A 141 -9.43 -11.82 12.20
C TYR A 141 -9.47 -10.54 13.05
N ASN A 142 -9.75 -10.69 14.35
CA ASN A 142 -9.44 -9.67 15.35
C ASN A 142 -8.02 -9.89 15.88
N TYR A 143 -7.76 -11.11 16.35
CA TYR A 143 -6.48 -11.57 16.91
C TYR A 143 -6.11 -12.91 16.27
N SER A 144 -4.81 -13.18 16.17
CA SER A 144 -4.28 -14.45 15.69
C SER A 144 -3.21 -14.98 16.63
N GLU A 145 -3.22 -16.29 16.87
CA GLU A 145 -2.14 -17.02 17.55
C GLU A 145 -1.11 -17.56 16.55
N ASN A 146 -1.38 -17.45 15.24
CA ASN A 146 -0.43 -17.85 14.20
C ASN A 146 0.66 -16.79 14.08
N LYS A 147 1.89 -17.16 14.44
CA LYS A 147 3.05 -16.25 14.45
C LYS A 147 3.33 -15.58 13.10
N SER A 148 3.09 -16.25 11.99
CA SER A 148 3.28 -15.69 10.65
C SER A 148 2.20 -14.65 10.31
N VAL A 149 0.96 -14.86 10.77
CA VAL A 149 -0.12 -13.86 10.67
C VAL A 149 0.20 -12.64 11.53
N THR A 150 0.69 -12.85 12.76
CA THR A 150 1.13 -11.77 13.65
C THR A 150 2.28 -10.98 13.03
N GLN A 151 3.31 -11.66 12.50
CA GLN A 151 4.44 -11.01 11.84
C GLN A 151 4.01 -10.10 10.68
N LEU A 152 3.13 -10.59 9.80
CA LEU A 152 2.58 -9.77 8.71
C LEU A 152 1.77 -8.59 9.25
N THR A 153 0.95 -8.83 10.27
CA THR A 153 0.17 -7.76 10.93
C THR A 153 1.08 -6.65 11.42
N ASP A 154 2.12 -7.00 12.19
CA ASP A 154 3.04 -6.04 12.79
C ASP A 154 3.79 -5.26 11.70
N MET A 155 4.21 -5.94 10.63
CA MET A 155 4.89 -5.32 9.49
C MET A 155 4.00 -4.31 8.76
N PHE A 156 2.76 -4.69 8.41
CA PHE A 156 1.83 -3.77 7.78
C PHE A 156 1.45 -2.61 8.69
N GLN A 157 1.28 -2.84 10.00
CA GLN A 157 1.02 -1.77 10.96
C GLN A 157 2.23 -0.84 11.11
N ALA A 158 3.46 -1.33 11.04
CA ALA A 158 4.67 -0.51 11.09
C ALA A 158 4.87 0.35 9.83
N ILE A 159 4.50 -0.16 8.65
CA ILE A 159 4.43 0.63 7.42
C ILE A 159 3.34 1.71 7.56
N ALA A 160 2.14 1.34 8.00
CA ALA A 160 1.04 2.28 8.19
C ALA A 160 1.38 3.39 9.19
N PHE A 161 2.05 3.04 10.31
CA PHE A 161 2.54 3.99 11.29
C PHE A 161 3.46 5.02 10.61
N THR A 162 4.44 4.56 9.83
CA THR A 162 5.37 5.45 9.12
C THR A 162 4.64 6.38 8.16
N MET A 163 3.62 5.89 7.45
CA MET A 163 2.82 6.72 6.55
C MET A 163 2.02 7.80 7.28
N ASP A 164 1.42 7.47 8.43
CA ASP A 164 0.71 8.45 9.23
C ASP A 164 1.67 9.47 9.87
N GLU A 165 2.83 9.00 10.31
CA GLU A 165 3.85 9.83 10.92
C GLU A 165 4.42 10.85 9.94
N GLY A 166 4.71 10.46 8.69
CA GLY A 166 5.11 11.42 7.65
C GLY A 166 4.10 12.55 7.45
N ARG A 167 2.80 12.23 7.42
CA ARG A 167 1.73 13.23 7.33
C ARG A 167 1.69 14.13 8.58
N LYS A 168 1.88 13.54 9.77
CA LYS A 168 1.89 14.27 11.03
C LYS A 168 3.08 15.23 11.09
N LEU A 169 4.27 14.78 10.68
CA LEU A 169 5.46 15.62 10.54
C LEU A 169 5.23 16.78 9.56
N ASP A 170 4.63 16.53 8.38
CA ASP A 170 4.30 17.59 7.42
C ASP A 170 3.40 18.68 8.05
N PHE A 171 2.41 18.26 8.83
CA PHE A 171 1.49 19.17 9.52
C PHE A 171 2.20 19.97 10.62
N LEU A 172 2.94 19.30 11.50
CA LEU A 172 3.66 19.94 12.60
C LEU A 172 4.75 20.88 12.09
N HIS A 173 5.48 20.48 11.03
CA HIS A 173 6.47 21.34 10.40
C HIS A 173 5.87 22.67 9.93
N ARG A 174 4.65 22.64 9.40
CA ARG A 174 3.96 23.84 8.93
C ARG A 174 3.32 24.67 10.05
N PHE A 175 2.72 24.03 11.06
CA PHE A 175 1.79 24.71 11.96
C PHE A 175 2.19 24.66 13.45
N ASP A 176 3.01 23.69 13.87
CA ASP A 176 3.37 23.49 15.28
C ASP A 176 4.82 23.00 15.42
N ARG A 177 5.73 23.96 15.40
CA ARG A 177 7.18 23.71 15.48
C ARG A 177 7.62 23.15 16.84
N LEU A 178 6.87 23.44 17.91
CA LEU A 178 7.15 22.90 19.23
C LEU A 178 6.68 21.45 19.33
N GLY A 179 5.49 21.14 18.82
CA GLY A 179 4.99 19.77 18.69
C GLY A 179 5.88 18.90 17.81
N LEU A 180 6.45 19.47 16.74
CA LEU A 180 7.41 18.75 15.88
C LEU A 180 8.62 18.22 16.68
N TYR A 181 9.09 18.95 17.69
CA TYR A 181 10.22 18.50 18.52
C TYR A 181 9.91 17.20 19.25
N SER A 182 8.77 17.12 19.94
CA SER A 182 8.36 15.90 20.64
C SER A 182 8.06 14.77 19.68
N GLU A 183 7.51 15.09 18.51
CA GLU A 183 7.14 14.07 17.54
C GLU A 183 8.35 13.39 16.91
N MET A 184 9.42 14.14 16.65
CA MET A 184 10.68 13.56 16.19
C MET A 184 11.29 12.57 17.18
N ASP A 185 11.05 12.75 18.49
CA ASP A 185 11.45 11.78 19.51
C ASP A 185 10.58 10.52 19.47
N VAL A 186 9.27 10.67 19.27
CA VAL A 186 8.35 9.53 19.08
C VAL A 186 8.77 8.71 17.86
N LEU A 187 8.92 9.33 16.68
CA LEU A 187 9.34 8.61 15.48
C LEU A 187 10.70 7.92 15.67
N GLY A 188 11.67 8.60 16.31
CA GLY A 188 12.97 8.01 16.60
C GLY A 188 12.86 6.72 17.43
N HIS A 189 12.06 6.74 18.49
CA HIS A 189 11.81 5.57 19.33
C HIS A 189 11.12 4.44 18.56
N GLU A 190 10.09 4.76 17.77
CA GLU A 190 9.35 3.75 17.00
C GLU A 190 10.21 3.09 15.91
N VAL A 191 11.19 3.81 15.36
CA VAL A 191 12.21 3.24 14.45
C VAL A 191 13.12 2.26 15.19
N GLU A 192 13.62 2.63 16.37
CA GLU A 192 14.46 1.75 17.20
C GLU A 192 13.73 0.46 17.57
N GLU A 193 12.43 0.56 17.82
CA GLU A 193 11.55 -0.55 18.17
C GLU A 193 11.00 -1.33 16.96
N LYS A 194 11.41 -0.96 15.73
CA LYS A 194 10.92 -1.55 14.46
C LYS A 194 9.41 -1.43 14.25
N ARG A 195 8.76 -0.50 14.95
CA ARG A 195 7.36 -0.12 14.79
C ARG A 195 7.17 1.01 13.78
N ALA A 196 8.26 1.61 13.31
CA ALA A 196 8.33 2.43 12.10
C ALA A 196 9.38 1.84 11.15
N ILE A 197 8.96 1.45 9.95
CA ILE A 197 9.81 0.88 8.89
C ILE A 197 9.50 1.52 7.54
N GLU A 198 10.29 1.24 6.51
CA GLU A 198 10.10 1.82 5.17
C GLU A 198 10.16 3.36 5.17
N LEU A 199 11.10 3.92 5.96
CA LEU A 199 11.32 5.37 6.14
C LEU A 199 11.54 6.13 4.82
N GLY A 200 11.91 5.43 3.75
CA GLY A 200 11.99 6.00 2.40
C GLY A 200 10.69 6.68 1.96
N ASN A 201 9.53 6.20 2.44
CA ASN A 201 8.22 6.80 2.13
C ASN A 201 8.01 8.20 2.73
N ILE A 202 8.77 8.56 3.77
CA ILE A 202 8.70 9.87 4.44
C ILE A 202 9.98 10.69 4.26
N ALA A 203 10.92 10.22 3.44
CA ALA A 203 12.16 10.93 3.14
C ALA A 203 11.95 12.38 2.63
N PRO A 204 10.91 12.70 1.83
CA PRO A 204 10.61 14.09 1.47
C PRO A 204 10.32 15.00 2.68
N SER A 205 9.52 14.51 3.64
CA SER A 205 9.20 15.23 4.88
C SER A 205 10.46 15.45 5.73
N LEU A 206 11.28 14.40 5.87
CA LEU A 206 12.56 14.49 6.60
C LEU A 206 13.52 15.50 5.94
N ARG A 207 13.64 15.50 4.61
CA ARG A 207 14.45 16.49 3.88
C ARG A 207 13.96 17.92 4.09
N SER A 208 12.65 18.13 4.06
CA SER A 208 12.04 19.45 4.33
C SER A 208 12.41 19.96 5.74
N ILE A 209 12.36 19.09 6.73
CA ILE A 209 12.73 19.41 8.11
C ILE A 209 14.23 19.72 8.24
N VAL A 210 15.11 18.93 7.61
CA VAL A 210 16.56 19.17 7.62
C VAL A 210 16.93 20.53 7.02
N ALA A 211 16.24 20.93 5.94
CA ALA A 211 16.51 22.15 5.21
C ALA A 211 15.99 23.44 5.89
N ASP A 212 15.08 23.34 6.86
CA ASP A 212 14.49 24.52 7.53
C ASP A 212 15.38 25.03 8.66
N GLU A 213 16.18 26.06 8.38
CA GLU A 213 17.11 26.69 9.33
C GLU A 213 16.43 27.39 10.51
N ALA A 214 15.13 27.70 10.41
CA ALA A 214 14.41 28.33 11.51
C ALA A 214 13.92 27.31 12.57
N LEU A 215 14.12 26.00 12.34
CA LEU A 215 13.86 24.97 13.34
C LEU A 215 15.01 24.84 14.33
N MET A 216 14.69 24.33 15.51
CA MET A 216 15.70 23.95 16.50
C MET A 216 16.71 22.96 15.88
N GLN A 217 18.00 23.20 16.08
CA GLN A 217 19.07 22.36 15.54
C GLN A 217 18.86 20.86 15.82
N LYS A 218 18.45 20.52 17.05
CA LYS A 218 18.20 19.13 17.46
C LYS A 218 17.09 18.43 16.66
N VAL A 219 16.09 19.17 16.17
CA VAL A 219 15.03 18.61 15.30
C VAL A 219 15.63 18.23 13.95
N ARG A 220 16.42 19.14 13.38
CA ARG A 220 17.10 18.95 12.09
C ARG A 220 18.09 17.78 12.14
N GLU A 221 18.88 17.70 13.21
CA GLU A 221 19.85 16.61 13.42
C GLU A 221 19.17 15.24 13.52
N ARG A 222 18.04 15.14 14.24
CA ARG A 222 17.26 13.89 14.29
C ARG A 222 16.68 13.52 12.93
N ALA A 223 16.12 14.48 12.21
CA ALA A 223 15.60 14.25 10.87
C ALA A 223 16.70 13.80 9.91
N ALA A 224 17.91 14.38 10.01
CA ALA A 224 19.07 13.98 9.22
C ALA A 224 19.50 12.54 9.52
N LYS A 225 19.51 12.13 10.80
CA LYS A 225 19.81 10.75 11.20
C LYS A 225 18.82 9.76 10.57
N LEU A 226 17.52 10.04 10.67
CA LEU A 226 16.47 9.18 10.10
C LEU A 226 16.51 9.15 8.58
N LEU A 227 16.81 10.28 7.93
CA LEU A 227 16.97 10.37 6.49
C LEU A 227 18.15 9.52 6.01
N ALA A 228 19.29 9.60 6.68
CA ALA A 228 20.46 8.78 6.35
C ALA A 228 20.13 7.28 6.46
N GLN A 229 19.41 6.87 7.50
CA GLN A 229 18.94 5.48 7.64
C GLN A 229 17.96 5.07 6.53
N ALA A 230 17.06 5.95 6.12
CA ALA A 230 16.15 5.70 5.00
C ALA A 230 16.91 5.48 3.68
N GLU A 231 17.96 6.26 3.45
CA GLU A 231 18.81 6.16 2.25
C GLU A 231 19.69 4.91 2.28
N GLU A 232 20.22 4.52 3.44
CA GLU A 232 20.98 3.28 3.61
C GLU A 232 20.13 2.05 3.32
N ASN A 233 18.91 1.99 3.87
CA ASN A 233 17.97 0.88 3.66
C ASN A 233 17.41 0.81 2.23
N SER A 234 17.61 1.85 1.41
CA SER A 234 17.16 1.90 0.02
C SER A 234 18.18 1.36 -0.99
N ARG A 235 19.41 1.05 -0.54
CA ARG A 235 20.50 0.47 -1.34
C ARG A 235 20.47 -1.05 -1.32
#